data_AF-A0A953XUV5-F1
#
_entry.id   AF-A0A953XUV5-F1
#
_cell.length_a   1.000
_cell.length_b   1.000
_cell.length_c   1.000
_cell.angle_alpha   90.00
_cell.angle_beta   90.00
_cell.angle_gamma   90.00
#
_symmetry.space_group_name_H-M   'P 1'
#
loop_
_entity.id
_entity.type
_entity.pdbx_description
1 polymer ?
#
loop_
_entity_poly.entity_id
_entity_poly.type
_entity_poly.pdbx_seq_one_letter_code
_entity_poly.pdbx_strand_id
1 'polypeptide(L)'
;MRRSSRSGFTLIEILIVVGIIAILVVVLLAVVLNARKKGDIGMAKNFATTAMAAAMEKWQQDNGKSANTFPPSPNISDGESYWQGNAELFKELVTEPKKNNKAPYISDDVYVEGEEGGKPVFLDPWNNFYIYRNYSVKRTISGRGKKYAGKRYNEDTYDVISKGPDGQLYEVEGENDDIHNGSE
;
A
#
# COMPACT_ATOMS: atom_id res chain seq x y z
N MET A 1 13.71 56.62 41.87
CA MET A 1 13.68 55.26 41.27
C MET A 1 12.26 54.71 41.38
N ARG A 2 11.50 54.62 40.28
CA ARG A 2 10.17 53.98 40.29
C ARG A 2 10.35 52.46 40.32
N ARG A 3 9.85 51.79 41.37
CA ARG A 3 9.73 50.33 41.41
C ARG A 3 8.58 49.92 40.49
N SER A 4 8.88 49.17 39.44
CA SER A 4 7.87 48.47 38.65
C SER A 4 7.29 47.34 39.50
N SER A 5 5.99 47.37 39.78
CA SER A 5 5.29 46.22 40.36
C SER A 5 5.30 45.09 39.33
N ARG A 6 5.94 43.96 39.66
CA ARG A 6 5.79 42.74 38.89
C ARG A 6 4.44 42.13 39.28
N SER A 7 3.49 42.15 38.35
CA SER A 7 2.23 41.42 38.47
C SER A 7 2.53 39.92 38.35
N GLY A 8 2.19 39.14 39.38
CA GLY A 8 2.25 37.68 39.32
C GLY A 8 0.92 37.11 38.83
N PHE A 9 0.96 35.93 38.20
CA PHE A 9 -0.24 35.19 37.84
C PHE A 9 -0.91 34.60 39.09
N THR A 10 -2.23 34.63 39.13
CA THR A 10 -3.03 33.97 40.15
C THR A 10 -3.12 32.46 39.89
N LEU A 11 -3.35 31.68 40.95
CA LEU A 11 -3.51 30.23 40.85
C LEU A 11 -4.67 29.85 39.92
N ILE A 12 -5.77 30.62 39.96
CA ILE A 12 -6.94 30.38 39.10
C ILE A 12 -6.64 30.68 37.63
N GLU A 13 -5.84 31.69 37.31
CA GLU A 13 -5.43 31.97 35.93
C GLU A 13 -4.60 30.82 35.36
N ILE A 14 -3.65 30.29 36.13
CA ILE A 14 -2.87 29.13 35.68
C ILE A 14 -3.78 27.89 35.52
N LEU A 15 -4.73 27.68 36.44
CA LEU A 15 -5.66 26.54 36.39
C LEU A 15 -6.56 26.57 35.13
N ILE A 16 -7.13 27.73 34.79
CA ILE A 16 -7.98 27.86 33.60
C ILE A 16 -7.15 27.65 32.33
N VAL A 17 -5.93 28.20 32.28
CA VAL A 17 -5.06 28.08 31.11
C VAL A 17 -4.67 26.63 30.85
N VAL A 18 -4.22 25.88 31.87
CA VAL A 18 -3.91 24.45 31.68
C VAL A 18 -5.16 23.64 31.35
N GLY A 19 -6.32 24.03 31.87
CA GLY A 19 -7.61 23.42 31.52
C GLY A 19 -7.96 23.59 30.04
N ILE A 20 -7.80 24.80 29.49
CA ILE A 20 -8.04 25.06 28.06
C ILE A 20 -7.02 24.29 27.20
N ILE A 21 -5.73 24.29 27.57
CA ILE A 21 -4.70 23.54 26.86
C ILE A 21 -5.03 22.05 26.81
N ALA A 22 -5.47 21.46 27.93
CA ALA A 22 -5.85 20.05 27.97
C ALA A 22 -6.98 19.72 26.99
N ILE A 23 -8.01 20.56 26.90
CA ILE A 23 -9.13 20.39 25.95
C ILE A 23 -8.61 20.49 24.50
N LEU A 24 -7.77 21.48 24.20
CA LEU A 24 -7.20 21.66 22.86
C LEU A 24 -6.35 20.46 22.43
N VAL A 25 -5.54 19.92 23.33
CA VAL A 25 -4.71 18.74 23.05
C VAL A 25 -5.56 17.53 22.69
N VAL A 26 -6.65 17.28 23.43
CA VAL A 26 -7.55 16.14 23.14
C VAL A 26 -8.18 16.25 21.75
N VAL A 27 -8.69 17.44 21.39
CA VAL A 27 -9.27 17.66 20.05
C VAL A 27 -8.22 17.52 18.95
N LEU A 28 -7.04 18.09 19.16
CA LEU A 28 -5.94 18.03 18.20
C LEU A 28 -5.51 16.59 17.93
N LEU A 29 -5.40 15.75 18.96
CA LEU A 29 -5.05 14.34 18.79
C LEU A 29 -6.06 13.60 17.91
N ALA A 30 -7.37 13.78 18.14
CA ALA A 30 -8.40 13.15 17.31
C ALA A 30 -8.29 13.56 15.82
N VAL A 31 -8.04 14.85 15.56
CA VAL A 31 -7.86 15.36 14.19
C VAL A 31 -6.61 14.77 13.54
N VAL A 32 -5.48 14.73 14.24
CA VAL A 32 -4.22 14.19 13.72
C VAL A 32 -4.33 12.70 13.40
N LEU A 33 -4.98 11.90 14.25
CA LEU A 33 -5.19 10.47 14.00
C LEU A 33 -6.04 10.23 12.75
N ASN A 34 -7.11 11.01 12.57
CA ASN A 34 -7.95 10.91 11.37
C ASN A 34 -7.23 11.37 10.11
N ALA A 35 -6.40 12.41 10.20
CA ALA A 35 -5.57 12.88 9.09
C ALA A 35 -4.53 11.83 8.68
N ARG A 36 -3.88 11.16 9.64
CA ARG A 36 -2.95 10.04 9.38
C ARG A 36 -3.64 8.91 8.65
N LYS A 37 -4.77 8.40 9.18
CA LYS A 37 -5.54 7.33 8.53
C LYS A 37 -5.88 7.64 7.07
N LYS A 38 -6.33 8.87 6.78
CA LYS A 38 -6.62 9.31 5.41
C LYS A 38 -5.35 9.39 4.55
N GLY A 39 -4.24 9.82 5.13
CA GLY A 39 -2.93 9.84 4.48
C GLY A 39 -2.47 8.44 4.08
N ASP A 40 -2.58 7.47 5.00
CA ASP A 40 -2.20 6.08 4.79
C ASP A 40 -3.03 5.44 3.66
N ILE A 41 -4.36 5.62 3.70
CA ILE A 41 -5.26 5.17 2.61
C ILE A 41 -4.86 5.83 1.27
N GLY A 42 -4.56 7.14 1.29
CA GLY A 42 -4.12 7.86 0.10
C GLY A 42 -2.80 7.35 -0.47
N MET A 43 -1.82 7.04 0.38
CA MET A 43 -0.55 6.43 -0.02
C MET A 43 -0.78 5.06 -0.65
N ALA A 44 -1.57 4.21 0.01
CA ALA A 44 -1.83 2.87 -0.49
C ALA A 44 -2.55 2.87 -1.85
N LYS A 45 -3.53 3.77 -2.01
CA LYS A 45 -4.26 3.95 -3.26
C LYS A 45 -3.35 4.46 -4.37
N ASN A 46 -2.57 5.52 -4.10
CA ASN A 46 -1.63 6.07 -5.07
C ASN A 46 -0.58 5.03 -5.52
N PHE A 47 -0.12 4.19 -4.60
CA PHE A 47 0.79 3.11 -4.92
C PHE A 47 0.14 2.08 -5.86
N ALA A 48 -1.02 1.54 -5.49
CA ALA A 48 -1.72 0.50 -6.24
C ALA A 48 -2.20 0.99 -7.62
N THR A 49 -2.72 2.22 -7.73
CA THR A 49 -3.32 2.72 -8.98
C THR A 49 -2.32 3.46 -9.87
N THR A 50 -1.41 4.25 -9.31
CA THR A 50 -0.60 5.20 -10.08
C THR A 50 0.83 4.71 -10.24
N ALA A 51 1.52 4.45 -9.11
CA ALA A 51 2.91 4.03 -9.14
C ALA A 51 3.08 2.67 -9.84
N MET A 52 2.20 1.72 -9.49
CA MET A 52 2.21 0.40 -10.10
C MET A 52 1.85 0.45 -11.58
N ALA A 53 0.85 1.23 -11.99
CA ALA A 53 0.52 1.35 -13.42
C ALA A 53 1.72 1.88 -14.23
N ALA A 54 2.39 2.93 -13.75
CA ALA A 54 3.57 3.48 -14.42
C ALA A 54 4.75 2.50 -14.47
N ALA A 55 4.99 1.75 -13.38
CA ALA A 55 6.04 0.74 -13.34
C ALA A 55 5.76 -0.43 -14.28
N MET A 56 4.50 -0.88 -14.36
CA MET A 56 4.06 -1.93 -15.26
C MET A 56 4.20 -1.53 -16.72
N GLU A 57 3.85 -0.28 -17.07
CA GLU A 57 4.00 0.25 -18.43
C GLU A 57 5.48 0.25 -18.86
N LYS A 58 6.38 0.72 -17.97
CA LYS A 58 7.83 0.69 -18.24
C LYS A 58 8.35 -0.75 -18.39
N TRP A 59 7.94 -1.65 -17.50
CA TRP A 59 8.31 -3.05 -17.59
C TRP A 59 7.80 -3.69 -18.90
N GLN A 60 6.60 -3.32 -19.35
CA GLN A 60 5.99 -3.78 -20.60
C GLN A 60 6.75 -3.33 -21.84
N GLN A 61 7.26 -2.09 -21.86
CA GLN A 61 8.06 -1.60 -22.97
C GLN A 61 9.36 -2.42 -23.15
N ASP A 62 9.93 -2.88 -22.03
CA ASP A 62 11.19 -3.62 -22.01
C ASP A 62 11.03 -5.15 -22.18
N ASN A 63 9.97 -5.72 -21.62
CA ASN A 63 9.81 -7.18 -21.46
C ASN A 63 8.52 -7.72 -22.09
N GLY A 64 7.56 -6.84 -22.40
CA GLY A 64 6.25 -7.20 -22.92
C GLY A 64 6.31 -7.56 -24.40
N LYS A 65 5.66 -8.66 -24.77
CA LYS A 65 5.39 -8.97 -26.19
C LYS A 65 4.14 -8.25 -26.72
N SER A 66 3.32 -7.73 -25.80
CA SER A 66 2.07 -7.02 -26.07
C SER A 66 1.67 -6.15 -24.87
N ALA A 67 0.75 -5.22 -25.08
CA ALA A 67 0.20 -4.33 -24.03
C ALA A 67 -0.53 -5.05 -22.88
N ASN A 68 -0.82 -6.35 -23.03
CA ASN A 68 -1.42 -7.18 -21.97
C ASN A 68 -0.42 -8.17 -21.38
N THR A 69 0.88 -7.97 -21.56
CA THR A 69 1.90 -8.77 -20.86
C THR A 69 2.20 -8.11 -19.53
N PHE A 70 2.13 -8.82 -18.41
CA PHE A 70 2.48 -8.29 -17.09
C PHE A 70 3.48 -9.23 -16.41
N PRO A 71 4.20 -8.76 -15.38
CA PRO A 71 5.09 -9.61 -14.60
C PRO A 71 4.45 -10.95 -14.19
N PRO A 72 5.20 -12.06 -14.20
CA PRO A 72 4.68 -13.33 -13.73
C PRO A 72 4.22 -13.26 -12.28
N SER A 73 3.30 -14.15 -11.94
CA SER A 73 2.89 -14.44 -10.56
C SER A 73 2.65 -15.94 -10.42
N PRO A 74 2.85 -16.54 -9.24
CA PRO A 74 2.61 -17.96 -9.05
C PRO A 74 1.12 -18.27 -9.06
N ASN A 75 0.77 -19.53 -9.29
CA ASN A 75 -0.62 -20.00 -9.18
C ASN A 75 -0.94 -20.27 -7.70
N ILE A 76 -1.46 -19.25 -7.01
CA ILE A 76 -1.65 -19.26 -5.54
C ILE A 76 -3.13 -19.45 -5.22
N SER A 77 -3.53 -20.65 -4.80
CA SER A 77 -4.92 -20.93 -4.38
C SER A 77 -5.15 -20.79 -2.87
N ASP A 78 -4.08 -20.56 -2.13
CA ASP A 78 -4.01 -20.51 -0.67
C ASP A 78 -3.64 -19.08 -0.22
N GLY A 79 -4.50 -18.46 0.58
CA GLY A 79 -4.35 -17.06 0.95
C GLY A 79 -3.09 -16.72 1.74
N GLU A 80 -2.47 -17.72 2.38
CA GLU A 80 -1.22 -17.56 3.13
C GLU A 80 0.00 -17.35 2.23
N SER A 81 -0.05 -17.80 0.98
CA SER A 81 1.06 -17.73 0.02
C SER A 81 1.04 -16.48 -0.86
N TYR A 82 0.14 -15.51 -0.61
CA TYR A 82 0.03 -14.31 -1.45
C TYR A 82 1.29 -13.44 -1.52
N TRP A 83 2.14 -13.49 -0.49
CA TRP A 83 3.43 -12.81 -0.49
C TRP A 83 4.33 -13.28 -1.65
N GLN A 84 4.15 -14.50 -2.16
CA GLN A 84 4.95 -15.01 -3.28
C GLN A 84 4.72 -14.23 -4.57
N GLY A 85 3.47 -13.82 -4.85
CA GLY A 85 3.14 -12.97 -5.99
C GLY A 85 3.79 -11.60 -5.87
N ASN A 86 3.79 -11.02 -4.66
CA ASN A 86 4.48 -9.77 -4.38
C ASN A 86 5.99 -9.90 -4.59
N ALA A 87 6.62 -10.93 -4.02
CA ALA A 87 8.05 -11.15 -4.15
C ALA A 87 8.49 -11.35 -5.61
N GLU A 88 7.67 -12.05 -6.42
CA GLU A 88 7.90 -12.13 -7.86
C GLU A 88 7.79 -10.76 -8.53
N LEU A 89 6.78 -9.96 -8.18
CA LEU A 89 6.65 -8.62 -8.70
C LEU A 89 7.84 -7.72 -8.33
N PHE A 90 8.28 -7.75 -7.08
CA PHE A 90 9.44 -6.99 -6.60
C PHE A 90 10.70 -7.39 -7.34
N LYS A 91 10.89 -8.70 -7.55
CA LYS A 91 12.00 -9.23 -8.33
C LYS A 91 12.02 -8.61 -9.74
N GLU A 92 10.90 -8.62 -10.44
CA GLU A 92 10.78 -8.15 -11.83
C GLU A 92 10.89 -6.61 -11.95
N LEU A 93 10.32 -5.87 -11.00
CA LEU A 93 10.30 -4.39 -11.06
C LEU A 93 11.58 -3.75 -10.52
N VAL A 94 12.27 -4.39 -9.58
CA VAL A 94 13.39 -3.79 -8.84
C VAL A 94 14.66 -4.61 -8.98
N THR A 95 14.63 -5.90 -8.66
CA THR A 95 15.86 -6.69 -8.49
C THR A 95 16.49 -7.08 -9.82
N GLU A 96 15.70 -7.56 -10.78
CA GLU A 96 16.19 -7.98 -12.09
C GLU A 96 16.73 -6.84 -12.96
N PRO A 97 16.07 -5.67 -13.04
CA PRO A 97 16.65 -4.52 -13.73
C PRO A 97 18.02 -4.17 -13.15
N LYS A 98 18.14 -4.08 -11.81
CA LYS A 98 19.42 -3.83 -11.13
C LYS A 98 20.48 -4.86 -11.49
N LYS A 99 20.14 -6.16 -11.48
CA LYS A 99 21.06 -7.25 -11.88
C LYS A 99 21.54 -7.13 -13.31
N ASN A 100 20.69 -6.62 -14.21
CA ASN A 100 20.99 -6.40 -15.62
C ASN A 100 21.60 -5.02 -15.90
N ASN A 101 22.09 -4.31 -14.87
CA ASN A 101 22.62 -2.93 -14.96
C ASN A 101 21.63 -1.92 -15.57
N LYS A 102 20.32 -2.15 -15.38
CA LYS A 102 19.24 -1.22 -15.72
C LYS A 102 18.69 -0.53 -14.47
N ALA A 103 18.12 0.65 -14.65
CA ALA A 103 17.37 1.30 -13.58
C ALA A 103 16.11 0.49 -13.24
N PRO A 104 15.72 0.39 -11.95
CA PRO A 104 14.42 -0.14 -11.55
C PRO A 104 13.26 0.51 -12.29
N TYR A 105 12.20 -0.26 -12.55
CA TYR A 105 10.99 0.27 -13.18
C TYR A 105 10.13 1.09 -12.21
N ILE A 106 10.36 0.93 -10.91
CA ILE A 106 9.76 1.72 -9.83
C ILE A 106 10.86 2.36 -8.97
N SER A 107 10.67 3.64 -8.61
CA SER A 107 11.63 4.41 -7.81
C SER A 107 11.57 4.02 -6.33
N ASP A 108 12.71 4.07 -5.64
CA ASP A 108 12.87 3.63 -4.25
C ASP A 108 12.15 4.52 -3.23
N ASP A 109 11.91 5.78 -3.55
CA ASP A 109 11.12 6.73 -2.76
C ASP A 109 9.61 6.48 -2.79
N VAL A 110 9.13 5.62 -3.69
CA VAL A 110 7.70 5.38 -3.94
C VAL A 110 7.16 4.18 -3.15
N TYR A 111 8.01 3.31 -2.63
CA TYR A 111 7.59 2.10 -1.92
C TYR A 111 8.30 1.91 -0.58
N VAL A 112 7.65 1.11 0.26
CA VAL A 112 8.27 0.56 1.47
C VAL A 112 8.67 -0.88 1.18
N GLU A 113 9.94 -1.20 1.44
CA GLU A 113 10.48 -2.55 1.33
C GLU A 113 10.34 -3.29 2.67
N GLY A 114 9.85 -4.53 2.60
CA GLY A 114 9.83 -5.48 3.70
C GLY A 114 10.45 -6.81 3.28
N GLU A 115 10.44 -7.79 4.18
CA GLU A 115 10.92 -9.14 3.90
C GLU A 115 9.89 -10.17 4.34
N GLU A 116 9.50 -11.05 3.41
CA GLU A 116 8.60 -12.18 3.68
C GLU A 116 9.18 -13.45 3.04
N GLY A 117 9.22 -14.54 3.80
CA GLY A 117 9.78 -15.81 3.34
C GLY A 117 11.23 -15.70 2.81
N GLY A 118 12.03 -14.77 3.36
CA GLY A 118 13.41 -14.50 2.94
C GLY A 118 13.53 -13.75 1.61
N LYS A 119 12.46 -13.11 1.13
CA LYS A 119 12.44 -12.34 -0.11
C LYS A 119 11.93 -10.92 0.13
N PRO A 120 12.48 -9.92 -0.60
CA PRO A 120 11.98 -8.57 -0.51
C PRO A 120 10.56 -8.47 -1.07
N VAL A 121 9.72 -7.69 -0.40
CA VAL A 121 8.31 -7.44 -0.76
C VAL A 121 7.96 -5.96 -0.64
N PHE A 122 6.96 -5.52 -1.41
CA PHE A 122 6.33 -4.22 -1.25
C PHE A 122 5.34 -4.25 -0.08
N LEU A 123 5.51 -3.33 0.86
CA LEU A 123 4.62 -3.15 2.00
C LEU A 123 3.71 -1.94 1.82
N ASP A 124 2.49 -2.08 2.33
CA ASP A 124 1.55 -0.98 2.50
C ASP A 124 1.82 -0.20 3.79
N PRO A 125 1.12 0.93 4.04
CA PRO A 125 1.32 1.75 5.23
C PRO A 125 1.04 1.05 6.56
N TRP A 126 0.31 -0.06 6.55
CA TRP A 126 0.00 -0.87 7.73
C TRP A 126 0.96 -2.07 7.87
N ASN A 127 2.07 -2.06 7.12
CA ASN A 127 3.11 -3.09 7.15
C ASN A 127 2.59 -4.48 6.70
N ASN A 128 1.53 -4.50 5.90
CA ASN A 128 1.09 -5.70 5.20
C ASN A 128 1.71 -5.72 3.80
N PHE A 129 2.04 -6.90 3.29
CA PHE A 129 2.47 -7.00 1.89
C PHE A 129 1.29 -6.72 0.95
N TYR A 130 1.54 -6.01 -0.15
CA TYR A 130 0.59 -5.94 -1.26
C TYR A 130 0.39 -7.33 -1.87
N ILE A 131 -0.82 -7.63 -2.33
CA ILE A 131 -1.12 -8.86 -3.04
C ILE A 131 -1.06 -8.56 -4.53
N TYR A 132 -0.21 -9.29 -5.25
CA TYR A 132 -0.10 -9.20 -6.70
C TYR A 132 -0.63 -10.47 -7.38
N ARG A 133 -1.53 -10.29 -8.35
CA ARG A 133 -2.09 -11.38 -9.15
C ARG A 133 -2.12 -10.99 -10.62
N ASN A 134 -1.48 -11.76 -11.48
CA ASN A 134 -1.53 -11.57 -12.93
C ASN A 134 -2.53 -12.56 -13.53
N TYR A 135 -3.50 -12.04 -14.27
CA TYR A 135 -4.50 -12.85 -14.98
C TYR A 135 -4.49 -12.69 -16.50
N SER A 136 -3.60 -11.89 -17.06
CA SER A 136 -3.57 -11.62 -18.50
C SER A 136 -3.14 -12.84 -19.34
N VAL A 137 -2.58 -13.86 -18.68
CA VAL A 137 -2.25 -15.13 -19.32
C VAL A 137 -3.54 -15.89 -19.64
N LYS A 138 -3.92 -15.90 -20.92
CA LYS A 138 -5.11 -16.59 -21.43
C LYS A 138 -5.11 -18.07 -21.04
N ARG A 139 -6.29 -18.64 -20.79
CA ARG A 139 -6.49 -20.09 -20.59
C ARG A 139 -5.77 -20.85 -21.70
N THR A 140 -4.86 -21.75 -21.31
CA THR A 140 -4.31 -22.72 -22.25
C THR A 140 -5.44 -23.60 -22.80
N ILE A 141 -5.22 -24.25 -23.95
CA ILE A 141 -6.18 -25.18 -24.59
C ILE A 141 -6.65 -26.29 -23.61
N SER A 142 -5.88 -26.57 -22.56
CA SER A 142 -6.24 -27.47 -21.45
C SER A 142 -7.28 -26.92 -20.45
N GLY A 143 -7.78 -25.70 -20.64
CA GLY A 143 -8.84 -25.09 -19.83
C GLY A 143 -8.44 -24.61 -18.43
N ARG A 144 -7.22 -24.90 -17.95
CA ARG A 144 -6.74 -24.45 -16.64
C ARG A 144 -6.13 -23.05 -16.75
N GLY A 145 -6.92 -22.04 -16.42
CA GLY A 145 -6.41 -20.69 -16.12
C GLY A 145 -5.75 -20.67 -14.74
N LYS A 146 -5.00 -19.60 -14.44
CA LYS A 146 -4.50 -19.38 -13.08
C LYS A 146 -5.69 -19.26 -12.11
N LYS A 147 -5.56 -19.85 -10.93
CA LYS A 147 -6.54 -19.81 -9.85
C LYS A 147 -5.94 -19.01 -8.71
N TYR A 148 -6.63 -17.94 -8.32
CA TYR A 148 -6.33 -17.20 -7.11
C TYR A 148 -7.53 -17.26 -6.18
N ALA A 149 -7.30 -17.33 -4.88
CA ALA A 149 -8.37 -17.19 -3.90
C ALA A 149 -8.81 -15.72 -3.77
N GLY A 150 -9.97 -15.48 -3.15
CA GLY A 150 -10.54 -14.15 -2.95
C GLY A 150 -11.14 -13.49 -4.19
N LYS A 151 -11.66 -12.27 -4.01
CA LYS A 151 -12.28 -11.47 -5.07
C LYS A 151 -11.24 -11.07 -6.13
N ARG A 152 -11.67 -11.10 -7.38
CA ARG A 152 -10.91 -10.62 -8.54
C ARG A 152 -11.42 -9.24 -8.93
N TYR A 153 -10.51 -8.29 -9.10
CA TYR A 153 -10.87 -6.91 -9.42
C TYR A 153 -10.69 -6.59 -10.90
N ASN A 154 -9.73 -7.24 -11.59
CA ASN A 154 -9.48 -7.01 -13.02
C ASN A 154 -9.49 -8.31 -13.86
N GLU A 155 -10.20 -8.30 -14.98
CA GLU A 155 -10.49 -9.49 -15.81
C GLU A 155 -9.45 -9.88 -16.86
N ASP A 156 -8.58 -8.99 -17.30
CA ASP A 156 -7.59 -9.31 -18.36
C ASP A 156 -6.21 -8.69 -18.10
N THR A 157 -6.00 -8.13 -16.91
CA THR A 157 -4.77 -7.44 -16.53
C THR A 157 -4.16 -8.07 -15.28
N TYR A 158 -4.08 -7.30 -14.19
CA TYR A 158 -3.48 -7.68 -12.94
C TYR A 158 -4.21 -6.98 -11.79
N ASP A 159 -4.17 -7.61 -10.61
CA ASP A 159 -4.60 -7.00 -9.36
C ASP A 159 -3.35 -6.64 -8.54
N VAL A 160 -3.34 -5.44 -7.98
CA VAL A 160 -2.51 -5.04 -6.83
C VAL A 160 -3.47 -4.60 -5.73
N ILE A 161 -3.42 -5.28 -4.59
CA ILE A 161 -4.37 -5.11 -3.49
C ILE A 161 -3.60 -4.90 -2.18
N SER A 162 -3.90 -3.85 -1.43
CA SER A 162 -3.57 -3.73 -0.01
C SER A 162 -4.77 -4.20 0.81
N LYS A 163 -4.48 -4.91 1.90
CA LYS A 163 -5.49 -5.43 2.85
C LYS A 163 -5.99 -4.34 3.81
N GLY A 164 -5.70 -3.08 3.53
CA GLY A 164 -6.14 -1.98 4.36
C GLY A 164 -5.62 -2.02 5.81
N PRO A 165 -6.22 -1.17 6.67
CA PRO A 165 -5.94 -1.13 8.10
C PRO A 165 -6.19 -2.42 8.87
N ASP A 166 -7.14 -3.26 8.45
CA ASP A 166 -7.51 -4.47 9.19
C ASP A 166 -6.56 -5.66 8.91
N GLY A 167 -5.80 -5.59 7.83
CA GLY A 167 -4.83 -6.62 7.43
C GLY A 167 -5.48 -7.92 6.93
N GLN A 168 -6.77 -7.88 6.61
CA GLN A 168 -7.57 -9.00 6.11
C GLN A 168 -8.04 -8.67 4.69
N LEU A 169 -8.20 -9.72 3.88
CA LEU A 169 -8.82 -9.54 2.58
C LEU A 169 -10.33 -9.57 2.73
N TYR A 170 -11.03 -8.72 2.00
CA TYR A 170 -12.48 -8.79 1.95
C TYR A 170 -12.94 -10.04 1.18
N GLU A 171 -13.54 -10.98 1.89
CA GLU A 171 -14.11 -12.19 1.29
C GLU A 171 -15.63 -12.12 1.17
N VAL A 172 -16.41 -11.83 2.25
CA VAL A 172 -17.88 -11.71 2.18
C VAL A 172 -18.53 -10.91 3.34
N GLU A 173 -17.97 -10.94 4.56
CA GLU A 173 -18.56 -10.27 5.75
C GLU A 173 -17.66 -9.14 6.27
N GLY A 174 -18.21 -7.93 6.44
CA GLY A 174 -17.49 -6.77 6.98
C GLY A 174 -17.64 -5.50 6.13
N GLU A 175 -17.02 -4.41 6.58
CA GLU A 175 -16.76 -3.27 5.70
C GLU A 175 -15.54 -3.60 4.84
N ASN A 176 -15.64 -3.44 3.52
CA ASN A 176 -14.51 -3.62 2.63
C ASN A 176 -13.56 -2.41 2.75
N ASP A 177 -12.40 -2.62 3.36
CA ASP A 177 -11.32 -1.64 3.46
C ASP A 177 -10.12 -1.97 2.54
N ASP A 178 -10.23 -3.03 1.71
CA ASP A 178 -9.23 -3.36 0.70
C ASP A 178 -9.03 -2.20 -0.27
N ILE A 179 -7.78 -1.88 -0.56
CA ILE A 179 -7.40 -0.84 -1.51
C ILE A 179 -6.77 -1.50 -2.72
N HIS A 180 -7.38 -1.34 -3.90
CA HIS A 180 -6.96 -2.05 -5.10
C HIS A 180 -6.84 -1.15 -6.33
N ASN A 181 -6.17 -1.67 -7.36
CA ASN A 181 -6.02 -1.02 -8.66
C ASN A 181 -7.22 -1.21 -9.61
N GLY A 182 -8.24 -2.01 -9.24
CA GLY A 182 -9.51 -2.08 -9.97
C GLY A 182 -10.34 -0.79 -9.84
N SER A 183 -11.19 -0.50 -10.82
CA SER A 183 -12.09 0.66 -10.78
C SER A 183 -13.03 0.60 -9.57
N GLU A 184 -13.06 1.66 -8.78
CA GLU A 184 -14.20 1.98 -7.88
C GLU A 184 -15.39 2.51 -8.69
#